data_AF-A0A7J3SAV8-F1
#
_entry.id   AF-A0A7J3SAV8-F1
#
_cell.length_a   1.000
_cell.length_b   1.000
_cell.length_c   1.000
_cell.angle_alpha   90.00
_cell.angle_beta   90.00
_cell.angle_gamma   90.00
#
_symmetry.space_group_name_H-M   'P 1'
#
loop_
_entity.id
_entity.type
_entity.pdbx_description
1 polymer ?
#
loop_
_entity_poly.entity_id
_entity_poly.type
_entity_poly.pdbx_seq_one_letter_code
_entity_poly.pdbx_strand_id
1 'polypeptide(L)'
;RDMLIDGILNSVDHSILNGPRGGRRVSDNVNISFIYCEGEALTVELSLRGIYVSSGSACTSRILQPSHVLIAIGRRFEEAHGSILMKVTPMHSSDDIKYVLENIPKAVGRVRSISPFKSG
;
A
#
# COMPACT_ATOMS: atom_id res chain seq x y z
N ARG A 1 11.64 -8.37 1.82
CA ARG A 1 10.17 -8.40 2.04
C ARG A 1 9.81 -8.08 3.49
N ASP A 2 10.24 -8.89 4.47
CA ASP A 2 9.76 -8.75 5.85
C ASP A 2 10.16 -7.40 6.48
N MET A 3 11.40 -6.94 6.23
CA MET A 3 11.84 -5.57 6.57
C MET A 3 10.90 -4.48 6.03
N LEU A 4 10.38 -4.62 4.81
CA LEU A 4 9.46 -3.65 4.22
C LEU A 4 8.07 -3.73 4.90
N ILE A 5 7.57 -4.94 5.16
CA ILE A 5 6.29 -5.13 5.86
C ILE A 5 6.36 -4.54 7.26
N ASP A 6 7.37 -4.93 8.04
CA ASP A 6 7.52 -4.52 9.43
C ASP A 6 7.78 -3.01 9.51
N GLY A 7 8.64 -2.49 8.65
CA GLY A 7 8.94 -1.06 8.60
C GLY A 7 7.70 -0.22 8.29
N ILE A 8 6.86 -0.62 7.33
CA ILE A 8 5.62 0.12 7.01
C ILE A 8 4.63 0.06 8.17
N LEU A 9 4.38 -1.12 8.72
CA LEU A 9 3.40 -1.29 9.80
C LEU A 9 3.80 -0.56 11.09
N ASN A 10 5.10 -0.36 11.31
CA ASN A 10 5.61 0.38 12.48
C ASN A 10 5.70 1.89 12.25
N SER A 11 5.71 2.37 11.00
CA SER A 11 5.92 3.79 10.67
C SER A 11 4.66 4.50 10.19
N VAL A 12 3.62 3.77 9.82
CA VAL A 12 2.37 4.32 9.31
C VAL A 12 1.18 3.80 10.09
N ASP A 13 0.54 4.69 10.84
CA ASP A 13 -0.70 4.38 11.54
C ASP A 13 -1.82 4.01 10.57
N HIS A 14 -2.75 3.18 11.04
CA HIS A 14 -3.88 2.68 10.24
C HIS A 14 -3.43 2.02 8.92
N SER A 15 -2.34 1.26 8.98
CA SER A 15 -1.90 0.38 7.91
C SER A 15 -2.25 -1.07 8.23
N ILE A 16 -2.71 -1.81 7.22
CA ILE A 16 -3.20 -3.18 7.39
C ILE A 16 -2.54 -4.08 6.34
N LEU A 17 -1.90 -5.16 6.78
CA LEU A 17 -1.37 -6.17 5.86
C LEU A 17 -2.52 -7.03 5.30
N ASN A 18 -2.58 -7.15 3.98
CA ASN A 18 -3.56 -7.98 3.28
C ASN A 18 -3.01 -9.38 3.00
N GLY A 19 -3.70 -10.41 3.51
CA GLY A 19 -3.25 -11.80 3.44
C GLY A 19 -2.33 -12.22 4.61
N PRO A 20 -1.89 -13.48 4.65
CA PRO A 20 -1.17 -14.04 5.81
C PRO A 20 0.23 -13.45 6.01
N ARG A 21 0.76 -13.54 7.23
CA ARG A 21 2.21 -13.38 7.53
C ARG A 21 2.94 -14.73 7.47
N GLY A 22 4.26 -14.69 7.31
CA GLY A 22 5.13 -15.86 7.36
C GLY A 22 5.06 -16.74 6.11
N GLY A 23 5.23 -18.05 6.29
CA GLY A 23 5.43 -19.01 5.19
C GLY A 23 4.25 -19.20 4.23
N ARG A 24 3.05 -18.72 4.58
CA ARG A 24 1.86 -18.78 3.70
C ARG A 24 1.76 -17.61 2.71
N ARG A 25 2.80 -16.77 2.62
CA ARG A 25 2.89 -15.61 1.72
C ARG A 25 4.04 -15.79 0.74
N VAL A 26 3.80 -15.42 -0.51
CA VAL A 26 4.84 -15.40 -1.56
C VAL A 26 6.01 -14.50 -1.15
N SER A 27 7.25 -14.91 -1.45
CA SER A 27 8.50 -14.26 -1.05
C SER A 27 8.62 -12.79 -1.48
N ASP A 28 7.97 -12.42 -2.57
CA ASP A 28 8.05 -11.08 -3.17
C ASP A 28 6.89 -10.15 -2.78
N ASN A 29 5.82 -10.67 -2.17
CA ASN A 29 4.54 -9.98 -2.11
C ASN A 29 4.39 -9.14 -0.84
N VAL A 30 4.21 -7.83 -1.01
CA VAL A 30 3.83 -6.91 0.07
C VAL A 30 2.57 -6.17 -0.34
N ASN A 31 1.42 -6.57 0.20
CA ASN A 31 0.13 -5.93 -0.06
C ASN A 31 -0.39 -5.31 1.24
N ILE A 32 -0.46 -3.98 1.28
CA ILE A 32 -0.82 -3.21 2.47
C ILE A 32 -1.91 -2.21 2.11
N SER A 33 -2.95 -2.16 2.93
CA SER A 33 -4.01 -1.16 2.89
C SER A 33 -3.67 0.00 3.81
N PHE A 34 -3.70 1.21 3.28
CA PHE A 34 -3.59 2.45 4.05
C PHE A 34 -4.97 3.06 4.20
N ILE A 35 -5.53 3.03 5.41
CA ILE A 35 -6.84 3.65 5.66
C ILE A 35 -6.70 5.17 5.51
N TYR A 36 -7.79 5.82 5.08
CA TYR A 36 -7.89 7.27 4.83
C TYR A 36 -7.11 7.75 3.61
N CYS A 37 -6.60 6.83 2.80
CA CYS A 37 -5.90 7.11 1.57
C CYS A 37 -6.60 6.48 0.37
N GLU A 38 -6.48 7.14 -0.78
CA GLU A 38 -6.83 6.58 -2.07
C GLU A 38 -5.59 5.95 -2.72
N GLY A 39 -5.70 4.70 -3.15
CA GLY A 39 -4.57 3.95 -3.71
C GLY A 39 -3.98 4.61 -4.97
N GLU A 40 -4.82 5.24 -5.81
CA GLU A 40 -4.34 5.98 -7.00
C GLU A 40 -3.53 7.22 -6.61
N ALA A 41 -4.03 8.02 -5.67
CA ALA A 41 -3.31 9.19 -5.17
C ALA A 41 -1.96 8.82 -4.55
N LEU A 42 -1.90 7.72 -3.78
CA LEU A 42 -0.65 7.18 -3.25
C LEU A 42 0.30 6.71 -4.35
N THR A 43 -0.23 6.06 -5.39
CA THR A 43 0.58 5.59 -6.53
C THR A 43 1.22 6.77 -7.25
N VAL A 44 0.46 7.85 -7.49
CA VAL A 44 0.98 9.08 -8.09
C VAL A 44 2.03 9.72 -7.18
N GLU A 45 1.74 9.94 -5.91
CA GLU A 45 2.67 10.59 -4.96
C GLU A 45 3.97 9.79 -4.78
N LEU A 46 3.90 8.45 -4.78
CA LEU A 46 5.08 7.58 -4.71
C LEU A 46 5.89 7.61 -6.01
N SER A 47 5.22 7.67 -7.18
CA SER A 47 5.91 7.77 -8.47
C SER A 47 6.71 9.06 -8.63
N LEU A 48 6.24 10.18 -8.05
CA LEU A 48 6.98 11.44 -8.00
C LEU A 48 8.27 11.34 -7.18
N ARG A 49 8.38 10.32 -6.32
CA ARG A 49 9.56 9.99 -5.51
C ARG A 49 10.38 8.87 -6.12
N GLY A 50 10.08 8.45 -7.35
CA GLY A 50 10.75 7.34 -8.03
C GLY A 50 10.39 5.95 -7.49
N ILE A 51 9.32 5.84 -6.68
CA ILE A 51 8.86 4.57 -6.11
C ILE A 51 7.64 4.09 -6.91
N TYR A 52 7.82 3.00 -7.66
CA TYR A 52 6.77 2.44 -8.50
C TYR A 52 6.04 1.31 -7.77
N VAL A 53 4.72 1.47 -7.65
CA VAL A 53 3.83 0.52 -6.97
C VAL A 53 2.58 0.27 -7.80
N SER A 54 1.81 -0.75 -7.41
CA SER A 54 0.50 -1.03 -8.00
C SER A 54 -0.58 -0.78 -6.96
N SER A 55 -1.65 -0.07 -7.32
CA SER A 55 -2.85 0.02 -6.47
C SER A 55 -3.78 -1.18 -6.71
N GLY A 56 -4.53 -1.57 -5.69
CA GLY A 56 -5.49 -2.67 -5.77
C GLY A 56 -6.70 -2.33 -6.64
N SER A 57 -6.53 -2.57 -7.95
CA SER A 57 -7.54 -2.78 -8.98
C SER A 57 -8.66 -1.74 -9.08
N ALA A 58 -8.42 -0.69 -9.86
CA ALA A 58 -9.47 -0.02 -10.64
C ALA A 58 -8.97 0.55 -11.98
N CYS A 59 -7.77 0.22 -12.45
CA CYS A 59 -7.19 0.84 -13.66
C CYS A 59 -7.91 0.52 -14.99
N THR A 60 -9.00 -0.26 -15.00
CA THR A 60 -9.74 -0.65 -16.23
C THR A 60 -11.27 -0.48 -16.16
N SER A 61 -11.82 0.15 -15.11
CA SER A 61 -13.27 0.32 -14.96
C SER A 61 -13.60 1.80 -14.71
N ARG A 62 -14.55 2.37 -15.48
CA ARG A 62 -15.14 3.71 -15.24
C ARG A 62 -15.86 3.86 -13.88
N ILE A 63 -15.82 2.83 -13.05
CA ILE A 63 -16.47 2.72 -11.75
C ILE A 63 -15.37 2.44 -10.72
N LEU A 64 -15.28 3.31 -9.70
CA LEU A 64 -14.46 3.14 -8.49
C LEU A 64 -14.92 1.89 -7.71
N GLN A 65 -14.55 0.72 -8.22
CA GLN A 65 -14.79 -0.57 -7.58
C GLN A 65 -13.48 -0.97 -6.89
N PRO A 66 -13.48 -1.22 -5.58
CA PRO A 66 -12.29 -1.73 -4.92
C PRO A 66 -12.00 -3.18 -5.35
N SER A 67 -10.83 -3.67 -4.99
CA SER A 67 -10.43 -5.03 -5.35
C SER A 67 -11.40 -6.11 -4.92
N HIS A 68 -11.96 -6.80 -5.93
CA HIS A 68 -12.81 -7.97 -5.72
C HIS A 68 -12.10 -9.07 -4.92
N VAL A 69 -10.76 -9.18 -5.04
CA VAL A 69 -9.96 -10.11 -4.24
C VAL A 69 -9.92 -9.69 -2.78
N LEU A 70 -9.70 -8.39 -2.50
CA LEU A 70 -9.67 -7.88 -1.13
C LEU A 70 -11.04 -8.02 -0.45
N ILE A 71 -12.13 -7.76 -1.18
CA ILE A 71 -13.50 -8.00 -0.70
C ILE A 71 -13.71 -9.49 -0.41
N ALA A 72 -13.29 -10.38 -1.31
CA ALA A 72 -13.47 -11.83 -1.15
C ALA A 72 -12.71 -12.40 0.06
N ILE A 73 -11.57 -11.81 0.44
CA ILE A 73 -10.84 -12.18 1.67
C ILE A 73 -11.35 -11.46 2.92
N GLY A 74 -12.49 -10.76 2.83
CA GLY A 74 -13.18 -10.14 3.96
C GLY A 74 -12.72 -8.73 4.32
N ARG A 75 -11.98 -8.02 3.45
CA ARG A 75 -11.68 -6.60 3.67
C ARG A 75 -12.90 -5.73 3.38
N ARG A 76 -13.11 -4.71 4.20
CA ARG A 76 -14.14 -3.70 3.93
C ARG A 76 -13.76 -2.87 2.70
N PHE A 77 -14.77 -2.27 2.08
CA PHE A 77 -14.58 -1.39 0.91
C PHE A 77 -13.54 -0.29 1.17
N GLU A 78 -13.60 0.34 2.35
CA GLU A 78 -12.68 1.40 2.78
C GLU A 78 -11.22 0.91 2.88
N GLU A 79 -11.01 -0.31 3.37
CA GLU A 79 -9.68 -0.91 3.47
C GLU A 79 -9.13 -1.27 2.10
N ALA A 80 -9.99 -1.76 1.20
CA ALA A 80 -9.59 -2.17 -0.14
C ALA A 80 -9.23 -0.97 -1.05
N HIS A 81 -9.84 0.19 -0.83
CA HIS A 81 -9.63 1.41 -1.61
C HIS A 81 -8.20 1.98 -1.49
N GLY A 82 -7.63 1.92 -0.30
CA GLY A 82 -6.27 2.40 -0.01
C GLY A 82 -5.19 1.33 -0.18
N SER A 83 -5.46 0.25 -0.91
CA SER A 83 -4.53 -0.87 -1.03
C SER A 83 -3.43 -0.63 -2.05
N ILE A 84 -2.20 -0.90 -1.62
CA ILE A 84 -0.99 -0.84 -2.42
C ILE A 84 -0.30 -2.20 -2.39
N LEU A 85 0.04 -2.70 -3.58
CA LEU A 85 0.81 -3.89 -3.82
C LEU A 85 2.21 -3.51 -4.31
N MET A 86 3.21 -3.95 -3.56
CA MET A 86 4.63 -3.84 -3.84
C MET A 86 5.21 -5.23 -4.04
N LYS A 87 6.17 -5.31 -4.98
CA LYS A 87 6.89 -6.54 -5.31
C LYS A 87 8.38 -6.35 -5.03
N VAL A 88 8.92 -7.16 -4.13
CA VAL A 88 10.36 -7.15 -3.81
C VAL A 88 11.03 -8.29 -4.55
N THR A 89 11.83 -7.94 -5.55
CA THR A 89 12.67 -8.88 -6.32
C THR A 89 14.10 -8.95 -5.78
N PRO A 90 14.89 -9.98 -6.13
CA PRO A 90 16.31 -10.09 -5.75
C PRO A 90 17.21 -8.95 -6.26
N MET A 91 16.72 -8.12 -7.17
CA MET A 91 17.46 -6.96 -7.69
C MET A 91 17.42 -5.75 -6.74
N HIS A 92 16.53 -5.76 -5.75
CA HIS A 92 16.46 -4.68 -4.76
C HIS A 92 17.47 -4.90 -3.64
N SER A 93 18.20 -3.85 -3.34
CA SER A 93 19.12 -3.77 -2.21
C SER A 93 18.38 -3.43 -0.92
N SER A 94 19.07 -3.58 0.22
CA SER A 94 18.54 -3.13 1.50
C SER A 94 18.35 -1.61 1.57
N ASP A 95 19.15 -0.85 0.82
CA ASP A 95 19.06 0.62 0.79
C ASP A 95 17.85 1.08 -0.01
N ASP A 96 17.45 0.35 -1.06
CA ASP A 96 16.17 0.60 -1.75
C ASP A 96 14.99 0.44 -0.78
N ILE A 97 15.02 -0.60 0.06
CA ILE A 97 13.98 -0.81 1.07
C ILE A 97 13.96 0.32 2.10
N LYS A 98 15.13 0.76 2.58
CA LYS A 98 15.21 1.91 3.50
C LYS A 98 14.67 3.19 2.86
N TYR A 99 15.04 3.46 1.61
CA TYR A 99 14.54 4.62 0.87
C TYR A 99 13.01 4.62 0.76
N VAL A 100 12.42 3.45 0.48
CA VAL A 100 10.96 3.29 0.47
C VAL A 100 10.36 3.54 1.86
N LEU A 101 10.96 2.99 2.92
CA LEU A 101 10.50 3.17 4.29
C LEU A 101 10.59 4.63 4.79
N GLU A 102 11.55 5.40 4.31
CA GLU A 102 11.66 6.84 4.60
C GLU A 102 10.62 7.69 3.88
N ASN A 103 10.14 7.23 2.72
CA ASN A 103 9.27 8.00 1.83
C ASN A 103 7.79 7.63 1.94
N ILE A 104 7.45 6.38 2.25
CA ILE A 104 6.06 5.93 2.40
C ILE A 104 5.31 6.78 3.46
N PRO A 105 5.83 7.02 4.67
CA PRO A 105 5.11 7.82 5.67
C PRO A 105 4.86 9.26 5.19
N LYS A 106 5.81 9.85 4.46
CA LYS A 106 5.70 11.20 3.88
C LYS A 106 4.61 11.24 2.79
N ALA A 107 4.59 10.25 1.91
CA ALA A 107 3.57 10.12 0.87
C ALA A 107 2.17 9.90 1.47
N VAL A 108 2.05 9.01 2.45
CA VAL A 108 0.80 8.76 3.17
C VAL A 108 0.31 10.00 3.91
N GLY A 109 1.18 10.70 4.64
CA GLY A 109 0.82 11.93 5.34
C GLY A 109 0.33 13.01 4.37
N ARG A 110 0.98 13.15 3.21
CA ARG A 110 0.55 14.10 2.17
C ARG A 110 -0.80 13.72 1.57
N VAL A 111 -1.02 12.48 1.17
CA VAL A 111 -2.32 12.02 0.65
C VAL A 111 -3.42 12.16 1.70
N ARG A 112 -3.16 11.84 2.98
CA ARG A 112 -4.13 12.04 4.07
C ARG A 112 -4.49 13.51 4.29
N SER A 113 -3.54 14.44 4.11
CA SER A 113 -3.79 15.87 4.30
C SER A 113 -4.77 16.47 3.27
N ILE A 114 -4.80 15.90 2.06
CA ILE A 114 -5.68 16.31 0.97
C ILE A 114 -6.92 15.42 0.82
N SER A 115 -6.94 14.28 1.51
CA SER A 115 -8.04 13.33 1.49
C SER A 115 -9.28 13.92 2.20
N PRO A 116 -10.47 13.84 1.59
CA PRO A 116 -11.72 14.19 2.26
C PRO A 116 -12.09 13.18 3.36
N PHE A 117 -11.50 11.98 3.34
CA PHE A 117 -11.71 10.93 4.32
C PHE A 117 -10.75 11.13 5.50
N LYS A 118 -11.09 12.03 6.43
CA LYS A 118 -10.30 12.23 7.65
C LYS A 118 -10.68 11.20 8.72
N SER A 119 -9.70 10.70 9.45
CA SER A 119 -9.92 10.25 10.83
C SER A 119 -10.40 11.50 11.57
N GLY A 120 -11.59 11.44 12.15
CA GLY A 120 -12.28 12.59 12.77
C GLY A 120 -11.41 13.40 13.71
#